data_AF-A0A7T4T8T0-F1
#
_entry.id   AF-A0A7T4T8T0-F1
#
_cell.length_a   1.000
_cell.length_b   1.000
_cell.length_c   1.000
_cell.angle_alpha   90.00
_cell.angle_beta   90.00
_cell.angle_gamma   90.00
#
_symmetry.space_group_name_H-M   'P 1'
#
loop_
_entity.id
_entity.type
_entity.pdbx_description
1 polymer ?
#
loop_
_entity_poly.entity_id
_entity_poly.type
_entity_poly.pdbx_seq_one_letter_code
_entity_poly.pdbx_strand_id
1 'polypeptide(L)'
;MYLQLTGTNLRVLGSMHLFPATSRRTPPWVAEAYDWAEALIFESDPPTILPFLKTDPQRGAAGLRALLPADAWAQLQSLWPADGPVGPLADLHPWAVLVVAPTLFQQVVEGVEPRMLRSAITQAKPYRYLETAQEVAELLASIPMEAIGAALRLLMAERDEPQRTLERMHAAWLEGDLQAVQQIAVESPMFNLPGIRHAILDARNRAWAARLRALLPQRERTLVVVGALHLCGPGNLLECLEQPVEPVF
;
A
#
# COMPACT_ATOMS: atom_id res chain seq x y z
N MET A 1 -10.47 -2.25 12.70
CA MET A 1 -10.18 -2.74 11.34
C MET A 1 -9.72 -4.20 11.33
N TYR A 2 -10.40 -5.05 12.08
CA TYR A 2 -10.11 -6.48 12.19
C TYR A 2 -11.44 -7.22 12.12
N LEU A 3 -11.62 -7.98 11.05
CA LEU A 3 -12.92 -8.45 10.59
C LEU A 3 -12.85 -9.97 10.35
N GLN A 4 -13.94 -10.66 10.66
CA GLN A 4 -14.14 -12.07 10.39
C GLN A 4 -15.09 -12.22 9.20
N LEU A 5 -14.74 -13.04 8.22
CA LEU A 5 -15.69 -13.48 7.20
C LEU A 5 -16.61 -14.53 7.84
N THR A 6 -17.89 -14.21 7.96
CA THR A 6 -18.86 -15.02 8.71
C THR A 6 -18.92 -16.46 8.16
N GLY A 7 -18.88 -17.44 9.06
CA GLY A 7 -18.95 -18.86 8.69
C GLY A 7 -17.66 -19.45 8.10
N THR A 8 -16.53 -18.74 8.16
CA THR A 8 -15.22 -19.18 7.65
C THR A 8 -14.13 -19.15 8.73
N ASN A 9 -12.93 -19.64 8.41
CA ASN A 9 -11.73 -19.44 9.26
C ASN A 9 -10.80 -18.36 8.68
N LEU A 10 -11.37 -17.35 8.03
CA LEU A 10 -10.62 -16.26 7.43
C LEU A 10 -10.95 -14.94 8.13
N ARG A 11 -9.90 -14.28 8.62
CA ARG A 11 -10.00 -12.90 9.14
C ARG A 11 -9.18 -11.97 8.27
N VAL A 12 -9.64 -10.73 8.17
CA VAL A 12 -8.97 -9.65 7.42
C VAL A 12 -8.60 -8.55 8.40
N LEU A 13 -7.36 -8.08 8.29
CA LEU A 13 -6.80 -7.00 9.10
C LEU A 13 -6.36 -5.86 8.18
N GLY A 14 -6.87 -4.68 8.46
CA GLY A 14 -6.48 -3.42 7.82
C GLY A 14 -5.21 -2.87 8.44
N SER A 15 -4.10 -2.88 7.72
CA SER A 15 -2.78 -2.45 8.19
C SER A 15 -2.38 -1.07 7.67
N MET A 16 -1.27 -0.55 8.19
CA MET A 16 -0.51 0.51 7.52
C MET A 16 0.93 0.02 7.35
N HIS A 17 1.47 0.18 6.13
CA HIS A 17 2.85 -0.20 5.79
C HIS A 17 3.89 0.59 6.58
N LEU A 18 3.61 1.86 6.84
CA LEU A 18 4.49 2.82 7.50
C LEU A 18 3.71 3.56 8.59
N PHE A 19 4.39 3.88 9.68
CA PHE A 19 3.89 4.79 10.72
C PHE A 19 4.71 6.08 10.75
N PRO A 20 4.16 7.19 11.28
CA PRO A 20 4.95 8.36 11.63
C PRO A 20 6.08 7.99 12.58
N ALA A 21 7.28 8.55 12.39
CA ALA A 21 8.43 8.26 13.25
C ALA A 21 8.20 8.60 14.73
N THR A 22 7.24 9.48 15.01
CA THR A 22 6.82 9.89 16.36
C THR A 22 6.03 8.82 17.12
N SER A 23 5.58 7.74 16.45
CA SER A 23 4.80 6.68 17.11
C SER A 23 5.01 5.31 16.49
N ARG A 24 5.26 4.30 17.34
CA ARG A 24 5.33 2.87 16.95
C ARG A 24 4.15 2.06 17.51
N ARG A 25 3.14 2.74 18.04
CA ARG A 25 1.99 2.12 18.70
C ARG A 25 1.19 1.32 17.69
N THR A 26 0.67 0.19 18.13
CA THR A 26 -0.28 -0.63 17.39
C THR A 26 -1.48 -0.88 18.30
N PRO A 27 -2.70 -0.92 17.77
CA PRO A 27 -3.86 -1.33 18.55
C PRO A 27 -3.72 -2.78 19.03
N PRO A 28 -4.39 -3.16 20.13
CA PRO A 28 -4.35 -4.53 20.66
C PRO A 28 -4.73 -5.59 19.63
N TRP A 29 -5.71 -5.28 18.77
CA TRP A 29 -6.20 -6.19 17.74
C TRP A 29 -5.12 -6.67 16.77
N VAL A 30 -3.98 -5.97 16.62
CA VAL A 30 -2.86 -6.42 15.77
C VAL A 30 -2.22 -7.69 16.35
N ALA A 31 -1.95 -7.70 17.66
CA ALA A 31 -1.34 -8.84 18.33
C ALA A 31 -2.34 -10.00 18.44
N GLU A 32 -3.58 -9.70 18.83
CA GLU A 32 -4.66 -10.69 18.90
C GLU A 32 -4.90 -11.38 17.56
N ALA A 33 -4.86 -10.63 16.45
CA ALA A 33 -5.01 -11.19 15.13
C ALA A 33 -3.89 -12.15 14.76
N TYR A 34 -2.65 -11.78 15.07
CA TYR A 34 -1.49 -12.63 14.81
C TYR A 34 -1.53 -13.91 15.65
N ASP A 35 -1.92 -13.82 16.93
CA ASP A 35 -1.98 -14.96 17.85
C ASP A 35 -3.10 -15.93 17.48
N TRP A 36 -4.23 -15.42 17.00
CA TRP A 36 -5.34 -16.25 16.52
C TRP A 36 -4.98 -17.06 15.26
N ALA A 37 -4.13 -16.51 14.39
CA ALA A 37 -3.85 -17.08 13.07
C ALA A 37 -2.87 -18.26 13.12
N GLU A 38 -3.16 -19.30 12.35
CA GLU A 38 -2.26 -20.42 12.05
C GLU A 38 -1.41 -20.12 10.81
N ALA A 39 -1.98 -19.42 9.83
CA ALA A 39 -1.29 -18.97 8.63
C ALA A 39 -1.58 -17.49 8.32
N LEU A 40 -0.66 -16.85 7.62
CA LEU A 40 -0.77 -15.45 7.20
C LEU A 40 -0.84 -15.32 5.68
N ILE A 41 -1.54 -14.29 5.21
CA ILE A 41 -1.47 -13.84 3.83
C ILE A 41 -1.21 -12.34 3.83
N PHE A 42 -0.13 -11.92 3.19
CA PHE A 42 0.16 -10.50 2.95
C PHE A 42 -0.19 -10.13 1.51
N GLU A 43 -0.22 -8.83 1.18
CA GLU A 43 -0.45 -8.37 -0.18
C GLU A 43 0.59 -8.94 -1.16
N SER A 44 1.85 -8.56 -1.00
CA SER A 44 2.95 -8.87 -1.91
C SER A 44 4.25 -9.02 -1.14
N ASP A 45 5.30 -9.56 -1.78
CA ASP A 45 6.62 -9.76 -1.20
C ASP A 45 7.53 -8.53 -1.42
N PRO A 46 7.74 -7.64 -0.42
CA PRO A 46 8.37 -6.35 -0.67
C PRO A 46 9.78 -6.42 -1.27
N PRO A 47 10.70 -7.31 -0.82
CA PRO A 47 12.04 -7.42 -1.42
C PRO A 47 12.03 -7.76 -2.91
N THR A 48 11.00 -8.44 -3.41
CA THR A 48 10.95 -8.92 -4.79
C THR A 48 10.54 -7.86 -5.81
N ILE A 49 10.02 -6.71 -5.36
CA ILE A 49 9.61 -5.61 -6.25
C ILE A 49 10.81 -4.80 -6.77
N LEU A 50 11.93 -4.78 -6.05
CA LEU A 50 13.07 -3.90 -6.35
C LEU A 50 13.58 -4.00 -7.79
N PRO A 51 13.73 -5.20 -8.40
CA PRO A 51 14.15 -5.31 -9.80
C PRO A 51 13.14 -4.71 -10.78
N PHE A 52 11.84 -4.74 -10.47
CA PHE A 52 10.78 -4.25 -11.34
C PHE A 52 10.66 -2.72 -11.33
N LEU A 53 11.26 -2.04 -10.35
CA LEU A 53 11.31 -0.58 -10.32
C LEU A 53 12.17 -0.02 -11.45
N LYS A 54 13.12 -0.83 -11.96
CA LYS A 54 14.19 -0.40 -12.85
C LYS A 54 13.77 -0.36 -14.31
N THR A 55 14.31 0.61 -15.05
CA THR A 55 14.13 0.77 -16.49
C THR A 55 15.41 1.26 -17.16
N ASP A 56 15.40 1.36 -18.49
CA ASP A 56 16.49 1.96 -19.25
C ASP A 56 16.69 3.44 -18.85
N PRO A 57 17.91 3.89 -18.49
CA PRO A 57 18.14 5.23 -17.97
C PRO A 57 17.68 6.37 -18.89
N GLN A 58 17.81 6.19 -20.21
CA GLN A 58 17.38 7.21 -21.17
C GLN A 58 15.86 7.29 -21.22
N ARG A 59 15.17 6.14 -21.20
CA ARG A 59 13.70 6.09 -21.17
C ARG A 59 13.13 6.63 -19.86
N GLY A 60 13.70 6.27 -18.71
CA GLY A 60 13.23 6.74 -17.40
C GLY A 60 13.34 8.26 -17.28
N ALA A 61 14.53 8.81 -17.56
CA ALA A 61 14.76 10.25 -17.52
C ALA A 61 13.88 11.03 -18.53
N ALA A 62 13.77 10.54 -19.78
CA ALA A 62 12.93 11.20 -20.78
C ALA A 62 11.44 11.17 -20.41
N GLY A 63 10.95 10.04 -19.89
CA GLY A 63 9.57 9.88 -19.47
C GLY A 63 9.19 10.84 -18.34
N LEU A 64 9.99 10.89 -17.28
CA LEU A 64 9.71 11.79 -16.15
C LEU A 64 9.86 13.27 -16.51
N ARG A 65 10.88 13.64 -17.29
CA ARG A 65 11.10 15.03 -17.72
C ARG A 65 9.96 15.54 -18.60
N ALA A 66 9.37 14.69 -19.44
CA ALA A 66 8.23 15.05 -20.28
C ALA A 66 6.93 15.28 -19.48
N LEU A 67 6.85 14.73 -18.27
CA LEU A 67 5.67 14.81 -17.40
C LEU A 67 5.61 16.03 -16.50
N LEU A 68 6.75 16.67 -16.26
CA LEU A 68 6.90 17.69 -15.23
C LEU A 68 7.33 19.04 -15.83
N PRO A 69 6.77 20.15 -15.33
CA PRO A 69 7.35 21.48 -15.51
C PRO A 69 8.83 21.50 -15.12
N ALA A 70 9.62 22.37 -15.77
CA ALA A 70 11.07 22.37 -15.62
C ALA A 70 11.52 22.61 -14.16
N ASP A 71 10.80 23.44 -13.42
CA ASP A 71 11.02 23.71 -12.00
C ASP A 71 10.69 22.49 -11.13
N ALA A 72 9.55 21.84 -11.34
CA ALA A 72 9.17 20.62 -10.61
C ALA A 72 10.15 19.46 -10.88
N TRP A 73 10.61 19.30 -12.12
CA TRP A 73 11.64 18.32 -12.48
C TRP A 73 12.96 18.59 -11.76
N ALA A 74 13.46 19.83 -11.80
CA ALA A 74 14.70 20.21 -11.13
C ALA A 74 14.63 20.00 -9.60
N GLN A 75 13.48 20.31 -8.99
CA GLN A 75 13.24 20.08 -7.58
C GLN A 75 13.25 18.59 -7.23
N LEU A 76 12.52 17.77 -7.99
CA LEU A 76 12.50 16.32 -7.79
C LEU A 76 13.90 15.72 -7.89
N GLN A 77 14.67 16.11 -8.92
CA GLN A 77 16.06 15.66 -9.07
C GLN A 77 16.94 16.06 -7.88
N SER A 78 16.80 17.30 -7.38
CA SER A 78 17.61 17.80 -6.26
C SER A 78 17.31 17.11 -4.94
N LEU A 79 16.08 16.61 -4.75
CA LEU A 79 15.65 15.97 -3.52
C LEU A 79 15.85 14.45 -3.55
N TRP A 80 16.05 13.87 -4.74
CA TRP A 80 16.15 12.43 -4.90
C TRP A 80 17.52 11.89 -4.42
N PRO A 81 17.55 10.94 -3.47
CA PRO A 81 18.80 10.34 -3.00
C PRO A 81 19.29 9.29 -4.01
N ALA A 82 20.21 9.68 -4.91
CA ALA A 82 20.74 8.80 -5.95
C ALA A 82 21.44 7.54 -5.40
N ASP A 83 22.08 7.64 -4.24
CA ASP A 83 22.73 6.53 -3.53
C ASP A 83 21.77 5.76 -2.59
N GLY A 84 20.48 6.09 -2.64
CA GLY A 84 19.44 5.43 -1.87
C GLY A 84 19.14 4.00 -2.36
N PRO A 85 18.27 3.27 -1.65
CA PRO A 85 18.01 1.84 -1.90
C PRO A 85 17.43 1.55 -3.29
N VAL A 86 16.75 2.54 -3.90
CA VAL A 86 16.16 2.42 -5.24
C VAL A 86 17.05 3.00 -6.34
N GLY A 87 18.22 3.55 -6.00
CA GLY A 87 19.16 4.15 -6.95
C GLY A 87 18.69 5.47 -7.58
N PRO A 88 19.33 5.91 -8.68
CA PRO A 88 19.08 7.21 -9.29
C PRO A 88 17.74 7.25 -10.03
N LEU A 89 17.15 8.45 -10.08
CA LEU A 89 15.85 8.72 -10.70
C LEU A 89 15.77 8.27 -12.18
N ALA A 90 16.86 8.41 -12.92
CA ALA A 90 16.92 8.05 -14.34
C ALA A 90 16.68 6.55 -14.57
N ASP A 91 17.09 5.71 -13.62
CA ASP A 91 16.98 4.25 -13.73
C ASP A 91 15.58 3.74 -13.39
N LEU A 92 14.63 4.61 -13.06
CA LEU A 92 13.32 4.21 -12.53
C LEU A 92 12.21 4.40 -13.56
N HIS A 93 11.28 3.46 -13.56
CA HIS A 93 9.99 3.67 -14.22
C HIS A 93 9.24 4.86 -13.59
N PRO A 94 8.49 5.67 -14.37
CA PRO A 94 7.71 6.78 -13.82
C PRO A 94 6.75 6.38 -12.69
N TRP A 95 6.13 5.20 -12.77
CA TRP A 95 5.26 4.68 -11.72
C TRP A 95 6.03 4.34 -10.43
N ALA A 96 7.30 3.92 -10.53
CA ALA A 96 8.12 3.64 -9.37
C ALA A 96 8.44 4.95 -8.62
N VAL A 97 8.71 6.02 -9.37
CA VAL A 97 8.90 7.36 -8.81
C VAL A 97 7.63 7.86 -8.14
N LEU A 98 6.45 7.63 -8.72
CA LEU A 98 5.15 7.96 -8.11
C LEU A 98 5.00 7.32 -6.72
N VAL A 99 5.39 6.05 -6.56
CA VAL A 99 5.25 5.32 -5.28
C VAL A 99 6.29 5.76 -4.25
N VAL A 100 7.53 6.01 -4.69
CA VAL A 100 8.64 6.30 -3.76
C VAL A 100 8.73 7.78 -3.39
N ALA A 101 8.44 8.71 -4.31
CA ALA A 101 8.62 10.16 -4.08
C ALA A 101 7.91 10.71 -2.83
N PRO A 102 6.68 10.28 -2.47
CA PRO A 102 6.04 10.75 -1.23
C PRO A 102 6.86 10.48 0.03
N THR A 103 7.62 9.38 0.06
CA THR A 103 8.43 8.98 1.22
C THR A 103 9.61 9.93 1.49
N LEU A 104 10.04 10.71 0.49
CA LEU A 104 11.07 11.75 0.66
C LEU A 104 10.62 12.86 1.62
N PHE A 105 9.32 13.01 1.79
CA PHE A 105 8.71 14.05 2.62
C PHE A 105 8.04 13.48 3.87
N GLN A 106 8.28 12.20 4.17
CA GLN A 106 7.74 11.55 5.35
C GLN A 106 8.86 11.16 6.30
N GLN A 107 8.63 11.34 7.60
CA GLN A 107 9.45 10.77 8.65
C GLN A 107 8.75 9.50 9.14
N VAL A 108 9.30 8.34 8.78
CA VAL A 108 8.60 7.06 8.92
C VAL A 108 9.38 6.03 9.73
N VAL A 109 8.63 5.09 10.28
CA VAL A 109 9.11 3.81 10.83
C VAL A 109 8.24 2.68 10.29
N GLU A 110 8.71 1.44 10.41
CA GLU A 110 7.97 0.26 9.95
C GLU A 110 6.59 0.15 10.62
N GLY A 111 5.58 -0.06 9.79
CA GLY A 111 4.22 -0.36 10.20
C GLY A 111 3.99 -1.84 10.51
N VAL A 112 2.76 -2.33 10.27
CA VAL A 112 2.33 -3.66 10.73
C VAL A 112 3.02 -4.79 9.98
N GLU A 113 3.02 -4.75 8.64
CA GLU A 113 3.35 -5.88 7.78
C GLU A 113 4.82 -6.28 7.89
N PRO A 114 5.81 -5.36 7.80
CA PRO A 114 7.22 -5.75 7.95
C PRO A 114 7.51 -6.35 9.33
N ARG A 115 6.87 -5.82 10.38
CA ARG A 115 7.01 -6.31 11.76
C ARG A 115 6.38 -7.69 11.92
N MET A 116 5.18 -7.88 11.37
CA MET A 116 4.45 -9.14 11.43
C MET A 116 5.13 -10.24 10.60
N LEU A 117 5.61 -9.92 9.40
CA LEU A 117 6.37 -10.84 8.56
C LEU A 117 7.65 -11.30 9.26
N ARG A 118 8.38 -10.38 9.92
CA ARG A 118 9.57 -10.74 10.72
C ARG A 118 9.22 -11.70 11.85
N SER A 119 8.11 -11.48 12.56
CA SER A 119 7.63 -12.42 13.59
C SER A 119 7.26 -13.77 12.98
N ALA A 120 6.58 -13.79 11.83
CA ALA A 120 6.19 -15.02 11.14
C ALA A 120 7.41 -15.86 10.76
N ILE A 121 8.44 -15.22 10.18
CA ILE A 121 9.72 -15.87 9.85
C ILE A 121 10.40 -16.42 11.11
N THR A 122 10.50 -15.59 12.16
CA THR A 122 11.18 -15.98 13.41
C THR A 122 10.51 -17.17 14.10
N GLN A 123 9.18 -17.25 13.99
CA GLN A 123 8.37 -18.30 14.62
C GLN A 123 8.02 -19.45 13.68
N ALA A 124 8.54 -19.44 12.44
CA ALA A 124 8.18 -20.39 11.38
C ALA A 124 6.65 -20.50 11.16
N LYS A 125 5.91 -19.40 11.34
CA LYS A 125 4.47 -19.34 11.02
C LYS A 125 4.31 -19.31 9.49
N PRO A 126 3.52 -20.23 8.89
CA PRO A 126 3.29 -20.23 7.46
C PRO A 126 2.74 -18.90 6.96
N TYR A 127 3.28 -18.41 5.84
CA TYR A 127 2.75 -17.23 5.16
C TYR A 127 2.82 -17.37 3.64
N ARG A 128 1.97 -16.62 2.95
CA ARG A 128 1.93 -16.48 1.49
C ARG A 128 1.54 -15.06 1.08
N TYR A 129 1.55 -14.79 -0.22
CA TYR A 129 1.20 -13.49 -0.79
C TYR A 129 -0.05 -13.56 -1.65
N LEU A 130 -0.84 -12.48 -1.67
CA LEU A 130 -2.01 -12.33 -2.53
C LEU A 130 -1.62 -12.10 -3.97
N GLU A 131 -0.46 -11.51 -4.24
CA GLU A 131 0.06 -11.21 -5.57
C GLU A 131 1.58 -11.27 -5.64
N THR A 132 2.09 -11.44 -6.86
CA THR A 132 3.53 -11.44 -7.15
C THR A 132 4.03 -10.01 -7.42
N ALA A 133 5.34 -9.78 -7.29
CA ALA A 133 5.93 -8.50 -7.67
C ALA A 133 5.71 -8.15 -9.16
N GLN A 134 5.67 -9.14 -10.04
CA GLN A 134 5.35 -8.91 -11.45
C GLN A 134 3.92 -8.38 -11.62
N GLU A 135 2.94 -8.96 -10.94
CA GLU A 135 1.54 -8.51 -10.99
C GLU A 135 1.40 -7.08 -10.46
N VAL A 136 2.09 -6.73 -9.37
CA VAL A 136 2.15 -5.36 -8.84
C VAL A 136 2.73 -4.41 -9.89
N ALA A 137 3.89 -4.76 -10.47
CA ALA A 137 4.57 -3.93 -11.44
C ALA A 137 3.75 -3.71 -12.71
N GLU A 138 3.08 -4.75 -13.22
CA GLU A 138 2.20 -4.66 -14.39
C GLU A 138 1.01 -3.74 -14.13
N LEU A 139 0.37 -3.85 -12.95
CA LEU A 139 -0.73 -2.95 -12.56
C LEU A 139 -0.26 -1.51 -12.40
N LEU A 140 0.87 -1.27 -11.73
CA LEU A 140 1.41 0.08 -11.56
C LEU A 140 1.90 0.68 -12.88
N ALA A 141 2.44 -0.14 -13.78
CA ALA A 141 2.82 0.28 -15.13
C ALA A 141 1.61 0.64 -16.02
N SER A 142 0.40 0.19 -15.66
CA SER A 142 -0.83 0.55 -16.37
C SER A 142 -1.35 1.96 -16.04
N ILE A 143 -0.77 2.63 -15.02
CA ILE A 143 -1.18 3.99 -14.66
C ILE A 143 -0.86 4.94 -15.83
N PRO A 144 -1.85 5.72 -16.32
CA PRO A 144 -1.62 6.69 -17.38
C PRO A 144 -0.51 7.68 -17.04
N MET A 145 0.34 7.98 -18.01
CA MET A 145 1.50 8.86 -17.85
C MET A 145 1.06 10.25 -17.35
N GLU A 146 -0.05 10.77 -17.86
CA GLU A 146 -0.64 12.05 -17.45
C GLU A 146 -1.08 12.05 -15.97
N ALA A 147 -1.58 10.91 -15.47
CA ALA A 147 -1.95 10.76 -14.07
C ALA A 147 -0.71 10.74 -13.17
N ILE A 148 0.37 10.06 -13.59
CA ILE A 148 1.68 10.09 -12.90
C ILE A 148 2.20 11.53 -12.84
N GLY A 149 2.21 12.24 -13.96
CA GLY A 149 2.65 13.64 -14.02
C GLY A 149 1.77 14.58 -13.17
N ALA A 150 0.46 14.37 -13.13
CA ALA A 150 -0.44 15.12 -12.27
C ALA A 150 -0.14 14.89 -10.78
N ALA A 151 0.03 13.63 -10.36
CA ALA A 151 0.34 13.29 -8.98
C ALA A 151 1.70 13.85 -8.53
N LEU A 152 2.74 13.71 -9.35
CA LEU A 152 4.07 14.25 -9.03
C LEU A 152 4.07 15.78 -8.95
N ARG A 153 3.29 16.48 -9.79
CA ARG A 153 3.11 17.94 -9.68
C ARG A 153 2.42 18.35 -8.37
N LEU A 154 1.35 17.64 -7.99
CA LEU A 154 0.65 17.87 -6.73
C LEU A 154 1.60 17.67 -5.54
N LEU A 155 2.39 16.61 -5.56
CA LEU A 155 3.39 16.33 -4.55
C LEU A 155 4.46 17.44 -4.44
N MET A 156 4.95 17.95 -5.57
CA MET A 156 5.94 19.04 -5.56
C MET A 156 5.37 20.37 -5.09
N ALA A 157 4.07 20.62 -5.34
CA ALA A 157 3.39 21.83 -4.90
C ALA A 157 3.14 21.85 -3.38
N GLU A 158 2.80 20.71 -2.77
CA GLU A 158 2.44 20.60 -1.35
C GLU A 158 3.23 19.49 -0.65
N ARG A 159 4.51 19.76 -0.39
CA ARG A 159 5.47 18.77 0.11
C ARG A 159 5.23 18.33 1.55
N ASP A 160 4.52 19.12 2.35
CA ASP A 160 4.18 18.76 3.72
C ASP A 160 2.96 17.82 3.79
N GLU A 161 2.21 17.69 2.69
CA GLU A 161 0.98 16.90 2.63
C GLU A 161 1.18 15.40 2.90
N PRO A 162 2.23 14.73 2.38
CA PRO A 162 2.50 13.33 2.69
C PRO A 162 2.67 13.04 4.18
N GLN A 163 3.37 13.90 4.92
CA GLN A 163 3.55 13.73 6.37
C GLN A 163 2.24 13.98 7.12
N ARG A 164 1.53 15.07 6.81
CA ARG A 164 0.22 15.37 7.43
C ARG A 164 -0.79 14.25 7.20
N THR A 165 -0.89 13.76 5.96
CA THR A 165 -1.79 12.66 5.62
C THR A 165 -1.42 11.40 6.40
N LEU A 166 -0.13 11.04 6.48
CA LEU A 166 0.33 9.87 7.23
C LEU A 166 -0.03 9.95 8.73
N GLU A 167 0.20 11.10 9.36
CA GLU A 167 -0.11 11.31 10.78
C GLU A 167 -1.61 11.24 11.07
N ARG A 168 -2.43 11.88 10.23
CA ARG A 168 -3.89 11.84 10.36
C ARG A 168 -4.43 10.42 10.15
N MET A 169 -3.97 9.72 9.10
CA MET A 169 -4.36 8.34 8.84
C MET A 169 -3.94 7.41 9.99
N HIS A 170 -2.74 7.58 10.54
CA HIS A 170 -2.28 6.79 11.67
C HIS A 170 -3.11 7.03 12.93
N ALA A 171 -3.51 8.27 13.21
CA ALA A 171 -4.41 8.58 14.33
C ALA A 171 -5.77 7.87 14.19
N ALA A 172 -6.41 7.99 13.02
CA ALA A 172 -7.68 7.29 12.72
C ALA A 172 -7.53 5.76 12.78
N TRP A 173 -6.41 5.24 12.26
CA TRP A 173 -6.10 3.81 12.28
C TRP A 173 -5.91 3.26 13.70
N LEU A 174 -5.29 4.02 14.60
CA LEU A 174 -5.15 3.64 16.01
C LEU A 174 -6.52 3.50 16.70
N GLU A 175 -7.48 4.33 16.34
CA GLU A 175 -8.87 4.29 16.84
C GLU A 175 -9.71 3.22 16.15
N GLY A 176 -9.18 2.58 15.10
CA GLY A 176 -9.91 1.60 14.30
C GLY A 176 -10.99 2.21 13.41
N ASP A 177 -10.98 3.53 13.21
CA ASP A 177 -11.97 4.27 12.43
C ASP A 177 -11.65 4.21 10.93
N LEU A 178 -12.27 3.23 10.28
CA LEU A 178 -12.08 2.96 8.86
C LEU A 178 -12.74 4.03 7.98
N GLN A 179 -13.78 4.69 8.47
CA GLN A 179 -14.45 5.77 7.75
C GLN A 179 -13.57 7.02 7.75
N ALA A 180 -12.96 7.37 8.89
CA ALA A 180 -12.02 8.49 8.96
C ALA A 180 -10.79 8.25 8.07
N VAL A 181 -10.23 7.03 8.05
CA VAL A 181 -9.14 6.67 7.11
C VAL A 181 -9.56 6.90 5.66
N GLN A 182 -10.76 6.49 5.27
CA GLN A 182 -11.29 6.73 3.93
C GLN A 182 -11.43 8.23 3.64
N GLN A 183 -12.01 9.00 4.57
CA GLN A 183 -12.22 10.44 4.42
C GLN A 183 -10.91 11.18 4.20
N ILE A 184 -9.88 10.88 5.00
CA ILE A 184 -8.54 11.46 4.84
C ILE A 184 -7.95 11.09 3.49
N ALA A 185 -8.14 9.85 3.01
CA ALA A 185 -7.63 9.45 1.70
C ALA A 185 -8.27 10.24 0.56
N VAL A 186 -9.60 10.41 0.58
CA VAL A 186 -10.32 11.12 -0.50
C VAL A 186 -10.11 12.64 -0.47
N GLU A 187 -9.56 13.21 0.60
CA GLU A 187 -9.10 14.60 0.60
C GLU A 187 -7.84 14.79 -0.27
N SER A 188 -7.02 13.76 -0.43
CA SER A 188 -5.82 13.82 -1.27
C SER A 188 -6.20 13.85 -2.76
N PRO A 189 -5.84 14.90 -3.52
CA PRO A 189 -6.15 14.95 -4.95
C PRO A 189 -5.49 13.81 -5.74
N MET A 190 -4.34 13.29 -5.27
CA MET A 190 -3.66 12.15 -5.89
C MET A 190 -4.50 10.87 -5.81
N PHE A 191 -5.17 10.65 -4.68
CA PHE A 191 -6.00 9.46 -4.45
C PHE A 191 -7.24 9.43 -5.35
N ASN A 192 -7.71 10.61 -5.79
CA ASN A 192 -8.86 10.75 -6.67
C ASN A 192 -8.53 10.63 -8.16
N LEU A 193 -7.26 10.44 -8.53
CA LEU A 193 -6.88 10.20 -9.92
C LEU A 193 -7.29 8.78 -10.34
N PRO A 194 -8.23 8.60 -11.30
CA PRO A 194 -8.87 7.30 -11.56
C PRO A 194 -7.88 6.19 -11.91
N GLY A 195 -6.85 6.48 -12.72
CA GLY A 195 -5.83 5.49 -13.09
C GLY A 195 -4.99 5.02 -11.90
N ILE A 196 -4.70 5.93 -10.95
CA ILE A 196 -3.95 5.59 -9.73
C ILE A 196 -4.82 4.77 -8.79
N ARG A 197 -6.06 5.22 -8.52
CA ARG A 197 -7.01 4.46 -7.71
C ARG A 197 -7.25 3.06 -8.27
N HIS A 198 -7.42 2.94 -9.57
CA HIS A 198 -7.64 1.67 -10.23
C HIS A 198 -6.48 0.70 -10.03
N ALA A 199 -5.25 1.15 -10.27
CA ALA A 199 -4.05 0.31 -10.18
C ALA A 199 -3.72 -0.07 -8.72
N ILE A 200 -3.85 0.87 -7.77
CA ILE A 200 -3.48 0.66 -6.37
C ILE A 200 -4.55 -0.08 -5.58
N LEU A 201 -5.84 0.11 -5.90
CA LEU A 201 -6.96 -0.46 -5.15
C LEU A 201 -7.84 -1.36 -6.02
N ASP A 202 -8.58 -0.80 -6.98
CA ASP A 202 -9.75 -1.47 -7.55
C ASP A 202 -9.38 -2.79 -8.28
N ALA A 203 -8.31 -2.79 -9.07
CA ALA A 203 -7.86 -3.98 -9.79
C ALA A 203 -7.34 -5.06 -8.84
N ARG A 204 -6.58 -4.66 -7.82
CA ARG A 204 -6.01 -5.54 -6.79
C ARG A 204 -7.12 -6.16 -5.94
N ASN A 205 -8.08 -5.37 -5.47
CA ASN A 205 -9.25 -5.84 -4.71
C ASN A 205 -10.01 -6.95 -5.45
N ARG A 206 -10.29 -6.76 -6.75
CA ARG A 206 -10.98 -7.78 -7.55
C ARG A 206 -10.15 -9.06 -7.70
N ALA A 207 -8.86 -8.93 -8.00
CA ALA A 207 -7.97 -10.08 -8.17
C ALA A 207 -7.81 -10.86 -6.85
N TRP A 208 -7.61 -10.16 -5.74
CA TRP A 208 -7.47 -10.76 -4.42
C TRP A 208 -8.77 -11.41 -3.94
N ALA A 209 -9.92 -10.77 -4.15
CA ALA A 209 -11.20 -11.37 -3.79
C ALA A 209 -11.41 -12.73 -4.47
N ALA A 210 -11.04 -12.87 -5.75
CA ALA A 210 -11.11 -14.16 -6.45
C ALA A 210 -10.20 -15.22 -5.80
N ARG A 211 -8.97 -14.85 -5.42
CA ARG A 211 -8.01 -15.76 -4.73
C ARG A 211 -8.51 -16.14 -3.34
N LEU A 212 -9.02 -15.18 -2.58
CA LEU A 212 -9.53 -15.37 -1.22
C LEU A 212 -10.80 -16.21 -1.18
N ARG A 213 -11.70 -16.07 -2.16
CA ARG A 213 -12.90 -16.92 -2.28
C ARG A 213 -12.54 -18.42 -2.36
N ALA A 214 -11.44 -18.75 -3.02
CA ALA A 214 -10.95 -20.14 -3.10
C ALA A 214 -10.47 -20.70 -1.73
N LEU A 215 -10.22 -19.82 -0.75
CA LEU A 215 -9.75 -20.20 0.59
C LEU A 215 -10.87 -20.32 1.63
N LEU A 216 -12.07 -19.82 1.35
CA LEU A 216 -13.19 -19.84 2.31
C LEU A 216 -13.54 -21.23 2.85
N PRO A 217 -13.42 -22.34 2.09
CA PRO A 217 -13.68 -23.68 2.62
C PRO A 217 -12.59 -24.22 3.56
N GLN A 218 -11.44 -23.55 3.67
CA GLN A 218 -10.32 -24.02 4.47
C GLN A 218 -10.62 -23.94 5.97
N ARG A 219 -10.13 -24.93 6.72
CA ARG A 219 -10.29 -24.99 8.18
C ARG A 219 -9.18 -24.29 8.95
N GLU A 220 -8.04 -24.06 8.31
CA GLU A 220 -6.89 -23.36 8.88
C GLU A 220 -7.26 -21.89 9.16
N ARG A 221 -6.98 -21.43 10.37
CA ARG A 221 -7.20 -20.03 10.76
C ARG A 221 -6.22 -19.14 10.02
N THR A 222 -6.72 -18.44 9.02
CA THR A 222 -5.90 -17.62 8.13
C THR A 222 -6.17 -16.15 8.37
N LEU A 223 -5.11 -15.38 8.64
CA LEU A 223 -5.18 -13.92 8.71
C LEU A 223 -4.68 -13.32 7.40
N VAL A 224 -5.55 -12.56 6.75
CA VAL A 224 -5.23 -11.75 5.57
C VAL A 224 -4.91 -10.33 6.03
N VAL A 225 -3.72 -9.85 5.70
CA VAL A 225 -3.20 -8.54 6.10
C VAL A 225 -3.06 -7.68 4.86
N VAL A 226 -3.90 -6.65 4.77
CA VAL A 226 -3.94 -5.69 3.65
C VAL A 226 -4.04 -4.27 4.20
N GLY A 227 -3.49 -3.31 3.48
CA GLY A 227 -3.56 -1.89 3.81
C GLY A 227 -5.01 -1.47 4.04
N ALA A 228 -5.26 -0.68 5.08
CA ALA A 228 -6.60 -0.30 5.52
C ALA A 228 -7.45 0.30 4.40
N LEU A 229 -6.84 0.99 3.43
CA LEU A 229 -7.55 1.54 2.28
C LEU A 229 -8.19 0.50 1.37
N HIS A 230 -7.71 -0.74 1.37
CA HIS A 230 -8.34 -1.85 0.66
C HIS A 230 -9.67 -2.29 1.31
N LEU A 231 -9.96 -1.87 2.54
CA LEU A 231 -11.16 -2.27 3.28
C LEU A 231 -12.26 -1.20 3.28
N CYS A 232 -12.04 -0.05 2.63
CA CYS A 232 -12.95 1.09 2.73
C CYS A 232 -13.26 1.74 1.38
N GLY A 233 -14.39 2.45 1.35
CA GLY A 233 -14.90 3.11 0.15
C GLY A 233 -15.42 2.16 -0.94
N PRO A 234 -15.92 2.71 -2.05
CA PRO A 234 -16.57 1.91 -3.10
C PRO A 234 -15.60 0.95 -3.78
N GLY A 235 -16.03 -0.29 -3.99
CA GLY A 235 -15.21 -1.32 -4.63
C GLY A 235 -14.09 -1.86 -3.74
N ASN A 236 -14.23 -1.71 -2.42
CA ASN A 236 -13.28 -2.27 -1.47
C ASN A 236 -13.25 -3.82 -1.53
N LEU A 237 -12.22 -4.42 -0.93
CA LEU A 237 -12.02 -5.86 -0.92
C LEU A 237 -13.19 -6.62 -0.27
N LEU A 238 -13.80 -6.07 0.78
CA LEU A 238 -14.91 -6.70 1.50
C LEU A 238 -16.15 -6.79 0.61
N GLU A 239 -16.47 -5.71 -0.11
CA GLU A 239 -17.53 -5.71 -1.13
C GLU A 239 -17.19 -6.71 -2.25
N CYS A 240 -15.95 -6.72 -2.73
CA CYS A 240 -15.51 -7.61 -3.81
C CYS A 240 -15.54 -9.10 -3.40
N LEU A 241 -15.44 -9.42 -2.11
CA LEU A 241 -15.53 -10.79 -1.60
C LEU A 241 -16.94 -11.36 -1.65
N GLU A 242 -17.97 -10.48 -1.63
CA GLU A 242 -19.38 -10.87 -1.55
C GLU A 242 -19.65 -11.86 -0.40
N GLN A 243 -19.01 -11.63 0.75
CA GLN A 243 -19.20 -12.41 1.97
C GLN A 243 -19.61 -11.47 3.11
N PRO A 244 -20.55 -11.88 3.98
CA PRO A 244 -20.82 -11.16 5.21
C PRO A 244 -19.56 -11.09 6.07
N VAL A 245 -19.32 -9.92 6.66
CA VAL A 245 -18.20 -9.69 7.57
C VAL A 245 -18.71 -9.08 8.87
N GLU A 246 -18.08 -9.48 9.97
CA GLU A 246 -18.36 -8.96 11.30
C GLU A 246 -17.07 -8.46 11.96
N PRO A 247 -17.13 -7.34 12.72
CA PRO A 247 -16.04 -6.98 13.62
C PRO A 247 -15.75 -8.11 14.61
N VAL A 248 -14.46 -8.34 14.88
CA VAL A 248 -14.04 -9.31 15.91
C VAL A 248 -14.14 -8.71 17.33
N PHE A 249 -14.37 -7.39 17.43
CA PHE A 249 -14.48 -6.60 18.66
C PHE A 249 -15.83 -5.89 18.75
#